data_AF-A0A0P0XJ13-F1
#
_entry.id   AF-A0A0P0XJ13-F1
#
_cell.length_a   1.000
_cell.length_b   1.000
_cell.length_c   1.000
_cell.angle_alpha   90.00
_cell.angle_beta   90.00
_cell.angle_gamma   90.00
#
_symmetry.space_group_name_H-M   'P 1'
#
loop_
_entity.id
_entity.type
_entity.pdbx_description
1 polymer ?
#
loop_
_entity_poly.entity_id
_entity_poly.type
_entity_poly.pdbx_seq_one_letter_code
_entity_poly.pdbx_strand_id
1 'polypeptide(L)'
;MWEPSAHHKYRVGEMPVDGRLCVGSLEDEGLQLWSRGSGKGSDHGWVLELHVRMKEVLDAVPLLPRNILLRHANIWLSDIDAGRTGKVFIASFGFGRFSYHLDTGKLECLAMEDGMEYGHPIFPFFSAPVNCGVSE
;
A
#
# COMPACT_ATOMS: atom_id res chain seq x y z
N MET A 1 18.12 9.69 -16.89
CA MET A 1 16.78 9.15 -17.21
C MET A 1 16.35 8.40 -15.97
N TRP A 2 15.36 8.89 -15.24
CA TRP A 2 14.91 8.24 -14.00
C TRP A 2 14.18 6.97 -14.40
N GLU A 3 14.62 5.80 -13.91
CA GLU A 3 14.00 4.51 -14.22
C GLU A 3 12.59 4.48 -13.59
N PRO A 4 11.49 4.48 -14.37
CA PRO A 4 10.13 4.52 -13.83
C PRO A 4 9.75 3.26 -13.04
N SER A 5 10.60 2.23 -13.06
CA SER A 5 10.40 0.91 -12.46
C SER A 5 10.98 0.76 -11.05
N ALA A 6 11.68 1.77 -10.50
CA ALA A 6 12.31 1.65 -9.19
C ALA A 6 11.35 1.82 -8.00
N HIS A 7 10.11 2.26 -8.23
CA HIS A 7 9.11 2.28 -7.16
C HIS A 7 8.65 0.85 -6.90
N HIS A 8 9.03 0.31 -5.75
CA HIS A 8 8.50 -0.95 -5.27
C HIS A 8 6.97 -0.81 -5.23
N LYS A 9 6.29 -1.45 -6.18
CA LYS A 9 4.82 -1.46 -6.28
C LYS A 9 4.15 -2.27 -5.20
N TYR A 10 4.96 -2.99 -4.43
CA TYR A 10 4.54 -3.72 -3.26
C TYR A 10 5.00 -3.06 -1.97
N ARG A 11 4.25 -3.30 -0.90
CA ARG A 11 4.56 -2.89 0.47
C ARG A 11 4.31 -4.05 1.41
N VAL A 12 5.17 -4.15 2.42
CA VAL A 12 5.05 -5.13 3.48
C VAL A 12 4.45 -4.43 4.69
N GLY A 13 3.50 -5.07 5.35
CA GLY A 13 2.85 -4.54 6.54
C GLY A 13 2.22 -5.66 7.35
N GLU A 14 1.22 -5.29 8.15
CA GLU A 14 0.44 -6.22 8.95
C GLU A 14 -1.04 -6.10 8.62
N MET A 15 -1.75 -7.23 8.65
CA MET A 15 -3.19 -7.26 8.51
C MET A 15 -3.87 -6.51 9.67
N PRO A 16 -4.94 -5.74 9.41
CA PRO A 16 -5.63 -4.95 10.43
C PRO A 16 -6.13 -5.79 11.62
N VAL A 17 -6.78 -6.91 11.32
CA VAL A 17 -7.53 -7.71 12.29
C VAL A 17 -6.61 -8.57 13.16
N ASP A 18 -5.72 -9.33 12.54
CA ASP A 18 -4.96 -10.39 13.21
C ASP A 18 -3.45 -10.14 13.27
N GLY A 19 -2.96 -9.04 12.69
CA GLY A 19 -1.54 -8.68 12.70
C GLY A 19 -0.65 -9.62 11.86
N ARG A 20 -1.21 -10.51 11.04
CA ARG A 20 -0.41 -11.37 10.18
C ARG A 20 0.38 -10.52 9.19
N LEU A 21 1.63 -10.90 8.94
CA LEU A 21 2.47 -10.29 7.91
C LEU A 21 1.72 -10.30 6.57
N CYS A 22 1.65 -9.14 5.92
CA CYS A 22 1.00 -9.02 4.62
C CYS A 22 1.88 -8.29 3.60
N VAL A 23 1.61 -8.57 2.34
CA VAL A 23 2.18 -7.90 1.17
C VAL A 23 1.01 -7.32 0.38
N GLY A 24 0.98 -6.00 0.27
CA GLY A 24 0.09 -5.30 -0.64
C GLY A 24 0.81 -4.99 -1.94
N SER A 25 0.09 -4.94 -3.06
CA SER A 25 0.59 -4.38 -4.31
C SER A 25 -0.50 -3.61 -5.04
N LEU A 26 -0.11 -2.57 -5.78
CA LEU A 26 -0.99 -1.84 -6.69
C LEU A 26 -0.45 -1.99 -8.11
N GLU A 27 -1.09 -2.86 -8.88
CA GLU A 27 -0.73 -3.19 -10.26
C GLU A 27 -1.88 -2.81 -11.21
N ASP A 28 -1.71 -3.09 -12.52
CA ASP A 28 -2.73 -2.82 -13.55
C ASP A 28 -4.09 -3.47 -13.23
N GLU A 29 -4.10 -4.66 -12.63
CA GLU A 29 -5.32 -5.36 -12.25
C GLU A 29 -6.00 -4.79 -10.99
N GLY A 30 -5.30 -3.90 -10.28
CA GLY A 30 -5.78 -3.22 -9.09
C GLY A 30 -4.93 -3.50 -7.84
N LEU A 31 -5.55 -3.24 -6.68
CA LEU A 31 -4.95 -3.42 -5.38
C LEU A 31 -5.14 -4.87 -4.94
N GLN A 32 -4.04 -5.56 -4.63
CA GLN A 32 -4.06 -6.88 -4.01
C GLN A 32 -3.46 -6.82 -2.62
N LEU A 33 -4.02 -7.59 -1.69
CA LEU A 33 -3.47 -7.79 -0.36
C LEU A 33 -3.35 -9.29 -0.08
N TRP A 34 -2.12 -9.72 0.17
CA TRP A 34 -1.76 -11.10 0.45
C TRP A 34 -1.29 -11.20 1.89
N SER A 35 -1.80 -12.17 2.66
CA SER A 35 -1.34 -12.42 4.02
C SER A 35 -0.51 -13.70 4.07
N ARG A 36 0.39 -13.76 5.05
CA ARG A 36 1.11 -14.99 5.38
C ARG A 36 0.12 -15.98 6.01
N GLY A 37 0.03 -17.18 5.47
CA GLY A 37 -0.92 -18.18 5.94
C GLY A 37 -0.83 -19.50 5.19
N SER A 38 -1.39 -20.54 5.80
CA SER A 38 -1.48 -21.87 5.20
C SER A 38 -2.95 -22.27 5.09
N GLY A 39 -3.35 -22.84 3.96
CA GLY A 39 -4.73 -23.27 3.77
C GLY A 39 -5.06 -23.56 2.32
N LYS A 40 -6.32 -23.92 2.07
CA LYS A 40 -6.83 -24.14 0.71
C LYS A 40 -6.76 -22.83 -0.09
N GLY A 41 -6.13 -22.87 -1.25
CA GLY A 41 -5.89 -21.68 -2.07
C GLY A 41 -4.65 -20.88 -1.68
N SER A 42 -3.85 -21.36 -0.73
CA SER A 42 -2.54 -20.78 -0.47
C SER A 42 -1.58 -21.06 -1.63
N ASP A 43 -0.85 -20.03 -2.03
CA ASP A 43 0.28 -20.13 -2.94
C ASP A 43 1.58 -19.92 -2.15
N HIS A 44 2.39 -20.98 -2.01
CA HIS A 44 3.66 -20.96 -1.27
C HIS A 44 3.61 -20.30 0.13
N GLY A 45 2.49 -20.48 0.86
CA GLY A 45 2.30 -19.91 2.20
C GLY A 45 1.80 -18.46 2.21
N TRP A 46 1.31 -17.97 1.08
CA TRP A 46 0.58 -16.71 0.94
C TRP A 46 -0.87 -16.98 0.59
N VAL A 47 -1.78 -16.17 1.11
CA VAL A 47 -3.22 -16.25 0.83
C VAL A 47 -3.67 -14.88 0.35
N LEU A 48 -4.36 -14.84 -0.80
CA LEU A 48 -4.99 -13.61 -1.28
C LEU A 48 -6.21 -13.30 -0.42
N GLU A 49 -6.13 -12.25 0.38
CA GLU A 49 -7.21 -11.80 1.28
C GLU A 49 -8.16 -10.83 0.57
N LEU A 50 -7.62 -10.00 -0.32
CA LEU A 50 -8.37 -8.94 -0.99
C LEU A 50 -7.82 -8.69 -2.40
N HIS A 51 -8.73 -8.53 -3.35
CA HIS A 51 -8.46 -7.94 -4.67
C HIS A 51 -9.49 -6.85 -4.97
N VAL A 52 -9.04 -5.62 -5.15
CA VAL A 52 -9.89 -4.47 -5.51
C VAL A 52 -9.50 -3.97 -6.89
N ARG A 53 -10.47 -3.92 -7.80
CA ARG A 53 -10.30 -3.25 -9.10
C ARG A 53 -10.27 -1.73 -8.88
N MET A 54 -9.08 -1.17 -8.81
CA MET A 54 -8.89 0.25 -8.48
C MET A 54 -9.30 1.22 -9.59
N LYS A 55 -9.56 0.75 -10.82
CA LYS A 55 -9.93 1.62 -11.94
C LYS A 55 -11.12 2.53 -11.61
N GLU A 56 -12.22 1.95 -11.13
CA GLU A 56 -13.45 2.68 -10.83
C GLU A 56 -13.25 3.66 -9.67
N VAL A 57 -12.51 3.23 -8.64
CA VAL A 57 -12.16 4.05 -7.48
C VAL A 57 -11.33 5.27 -7.89
N LEU A 58 -10.32 5.07 -8.75
CA LEU A 58 -9.44 6.14 -9.22
C LEU A 58 -10.13 7.03 -10.27
N ASP A 59 -11.06 6.48 -11.08
CA ASP A 59 -11.87 7.25 -12.03
C ASP A 59 -12.84 8.22 -11.35
N ALA A 60 -13.22 7.94 -10.10
CA ALA A 60 -14.03 8.84 -9.29
C ALA A 60 -13.25 10.07 -8.77
N VAL A 61 -11.91 10.08 -8.86
CA VAL A 61 -11.09 11.23 -8.44
C VAL A 61 -10.92 12.21 -9.61
N PRO A 62 -11.46 13.43 -9.53
CA PRO A 62 -11.48 14.36 -10.68
C PRO A 62 -10.10 14.75 -11.21
N LEU A 63 -9.09 14.76 -10.34
CA LEU A 63 -7.73 15.22 -10.68
C LEU A 63 -6.86 14.12 -11.29
N LEU A 64 -7.24 12.83 -11.18
CA LEU A 64 -6.38 11.75 -11.64
C LEU A 64 -6.55 11.51 -13.15
N PRO A 65 -5.44 11.28 -13.89
CA PRO A 65 -5.50 11.02 -15.32
C PRO A 65 -6.29 9.74 -15.60
N ARG A 66 -7.24 9.75 -16.54
CA ARG A 66 -8.05 8.56 -16.89
C ARG A 66 -7.32 7.52 -17.73
N ASN A 67 -6.16 7.88 -18.28
CA ASN A 67 -5.35 6.97 -19.09
C ASN A 67 -4.67 5.94 -18.18
N ILE A 68 -4.94 4.65 -18.43
CA ILE A 68 -4.45 3.53 -17.61
C ILE A 68 -2.92 3.46 -17.61
N LEU A 69 -2.27 3.65 -18.76
CA LEU A 69 -0.81 3.62 -18.87
C LEU A 69 -0.16 4.75 -18.06
N LEU A 70 -0.75 5.95 -18.11
CA LEU A 70 -0.27 7.07 -17.27
C LEU A 70 -0.47 6.78 -15.78
N ARG A 71 -1.58 6.15 -15.37
CA ARG A 71 -1.77 5.77 -13.97
C ARG A 71 -0.75 4.73 -13.53
N HIS A 72 -0.58 3.67 -14.30
CA HIS A 72 0.38 2.62 -14.00
C HIS A 72 1.83 3.14 -13.87
N ALA A 73 2.19 4.15 -14.67
CA ALA A 73 3.50 4.78 -14.61
C ALA A 73 3.67 5.78 -13.44
N ASN A 74 2.57 6.33 -12.90
CA ASN A 74 2.64 7.45 -11.95
C ASN A 74 1.99 7.17 -10.60
N ILE A 75 1.30 6.04 -10.40
CA ILE A 75 0.59 5.70 -9.17
C ILE A 75 1.14 4.40 -8.61
N TRP A 76 1.43 4.36 -7.31
CA TRP A 76 1.93 3.17 -6.63
C TRP A 76 1.41 3.04 -5.20
N LEU A 77 1.42 1.82 -4.68
CA LEU A 77 1.19 1.55 -3.27
C LEU A 77 2.39 2.08 -2.47
N SER A 78 2.14 3.11 -1.68
CA SER A 78 3.20 3.84 -0.99
C SER A 78 3.45 3.34 0.42
N ASP A 79 2.41 2.84 1.11
CA ASP A 79 2.55 2.14 2.39
C ASP A 79 1.28 1.37 2.78
N ILE A 80 1.39 0.48 3.76
CA ILE A 80 0.27 -0.15 4.49
C ILE A 80 0.26 0.46 5.89
N ASP A 81 -0.92 0.82 6.41
CA ASP A 81 -0.99 1.48 7.69
C ASP A 81 -0.48 0.61 8.85
N ALA A 82 0.66 1.00 9.42
CA ALA A 82 1.26 0.36 10.59
C ALA A 82 0.38 0.47 11.84
N GLY A 83 -0.56 1.43 11.89
CA GLY A 83 -1.60 1.50 12.90
C GLY A 83 -2.65 0.41 12.79
N ARG A 84 -2.57 -0.45 11.76
CA ARG A 84 -3.52 -1.55 11.50
C ARG A 84 -4.96 -1.07 11.41
N THR A 85 -5.21 0.15 10.93
CA THR A 85 -6.56 0.72 10.86
C THR A 85 -7.38 0.26 9.65
N GLY A 86 -6.85 -0.64 8.82
CA GLY A 86 -7.51 -1.04 7.57
C GLY A 86 -7.30 -0.04 6.43
N LYS A 87 -6.27 0.80 6.50
CA LYS A 87 -5.92 1.74 5.46
C LYS A 87 -4.65 1.32 4.71
N VAL A 88 -4.63 1.65 3.43
CA VAL A 88 -3.42 1.65 2.61
C VAL A 88 -3.22 3.03 2.01
N PHE A 89 -1.97 3.37 1.71
CA PHE A 89 -1.62 4.68 1.21
C PHE A 89 -1.16 4.59 -0.23
N ILE A 90 -1.81 5.33 -1.11
CA ILE A 90 -1.49 5.38 -2.54
C ILE A 90 -0.82 6.72 -2.81
N ALA A 91 0.32 6.71 -3.48
CA ALA A 91 0.99 7.93 -3.91
C ALA A 91 0.90 8.06 -5.43
N SER A 92 0.86 9.29 -5.88
CA SER A 92 0.83 9.64 -7.29
C SER A 92 1.87 10.71 -7.59
N PHE A 93 2.59 10.58 -8.70
CA PHE A 93 3.52 11.62 -9.15
C PHE A 93 2.74 12.86 -9.61
N GLY A 94 2.77 13.92 -8.79
CA GLY A 94 2.17 15.22 -9.09
C GLY A 94 0.65 15.32 -8.89
N PHE A 95 0.02 14.33 -8.25
CA PHE A 95 -1.43 14.37 -7.94
C PHE A 95 -1.76 14.09 -6.47
N GLY A 96 -0.76 13.99 -5.59
CA GLY A 96 -0.98 13.80 -4.17
C GLY A 96 -0.81 12.38 -3.66
N ARG A 97 -1.03 12.28 -2.35
CA ARG A 97 -1.20 11.03 -1.64
C ARG A 97 -2.67 10.82 -1.30
N PHE A 98 -3.04 9.57 -1.19
CA PHE A 98 -4.40 9.16 -0.87
C PHE A 98 -4.38 8.08 0.19
N SER A 99 -5.35 8.10 1.09
CA SER A 99 -5.67 6.95 1.93
C SER A 99 -6.85 6.20 1.36
N TYR A 100 -6.70 4.90 1.15
CA TYR A 100 -7.77 3.99 0.77
C TYR A 100 -8.12 3.10 1.95
N HIS A 101 -9.38 3.11 2.37
CA HIS A 101 -9.86 2.27 3.46
C HIS A 101 -10.41 0.95 2.90
N LEU A 102 -9.78 -0.16 3.26
CA LEU A 102 -10.02 -1.48 2.69
C LEU A 102 -11.47 -1.95 2.88
N ASP A 103 -12.04 -1.76 4.07
CA ASP A 103 -13.41 -2.21 4.36
C ASP A 103 -14.50 -1.36 3.72
N THR A 104 -14.31 -0.03 3.66
CA THR A 104 -15.35 0.89 3.17
C THR A 104 -15.21 1.22 1.69
N GLY A 105 -14.06 0.92 1.09
CA GLY A 105 -13.72 1.29 -0.28
C GLY A 105 -13.55 2.80 -0.48
N LYS A 106 -13.49 3.59 0.60
CA LYS A 106 -13.37 5.05 0.52
C LYS A 106 -11.92 5.44 0.21
N LEU A 107 -11.74 6.31 -0.79
CA LEU A 107 -10.48 6.95 -1.12
C LEU A 107 -10.54 8.43 -0.70
N GLU A 108 -9.57 8.88 0.07
CA GLU A 108 -9.46 10.26 0.54
C GLU A 108 -8.12 10.87 0.16
N CYS A 109 -8.10 12.13 -0.28
CA CYS A 109 -6.86 12.85 -0.53
C CYS A 109 -6.22 13.27 0.79
N LEU A 110 -4.94 12.94 0.95
CA LEU A 110 -4.09 13.37 2.05
C LEU A 110 -3.36 14.65 1.61
N ALA A 111 -4.05 15.77 1.65
CA ALA A 111 -3.45 17.09 1.51
C ALA A 111 -3.10 17.64 2.89
N MET A 112 -1.93 18.27 3.00
CA MET A 112 -1.62 19.12 4.15
C MET A 112 -2.45 20.40 4.09
N GLU A 113 -2.60 21.10 5.22
CA GLU A 113 -3.39 22.35 5.29
C GLU A 113 -2.88 23.43 4.33
N ASP A 114 -1.59 23.43 4.03
CA ASP A 114 -0.93 24.32 3.07
C ASP A 114 -1.09 23.88 1.60
N GLY A 115 -1.82 22.79 1.36
CA GLY A 115 -2.00 22.18 0.04
C GLY A 115 -0.80 21.37 -0.45
N MET A 116 0.26 21.23 0.36
CA MET A 116 1.43 20.45 0.01
C MET A 116 1.20 18.96 0.24
N GLU A 117 1.95 18.13 -0.50
CA GLU A 117 1.90 16.69 -0.36
C GLU A 117 2.76 16.22 0.83
N TYR A 118 2.28 15.19 1.54
CA TYR A 118 3.14 14.47 2.49
C TYR A 118 4.36 13.90 1.76
N GLY A 119 5.55 14.22 2.26
CA GLY A 119 6.81 13.62 1.81
C GLY A 119 6.79 12.09 1.90
N HIS A 120 7.78 11.43 1.29
CA HIS A 120 7.91 9.97 1.42
C HIS A 120 7.93 9.58 2.92
N PRO A 121 7.10 8.61 3.36
CA PRO A 121 7.14 8.15 4.73
C PRO A 121 8.55 7.68 5.04
N ILE A 122 9.14 8.29 6.07
CA ILE A 122 10.43 7.89 6.62
C ILE A 122 10.12 6.65 7.46
N PHE A 123 10.60 5.49 7.04
CA PHE A 123 10.42 4.25 7.79
C PHE A 123 11.01 4.41 9.18
N PRO A 124 10.23 4.25 10.27
CA PRO A 124 10.84 4.00 11.56
C PRO A 124 11.55 2.65 11.43
N PHE A 125 12.88 2.68 11.35
CA PHE A 125 13.66 1.48 11.54
C PHE A 125 13.26 0.90 12.90
N PHE A 126 12.67 -0.29 12.90
CA PHE A 126 12.47 -1.02 14.13
C PHE A 126 13.86 -1.24 14.73
N SER A 127 14.15 -0.60 15.86
CA SER A 127 15.27 -1.02 16.69
C SER A 127 14.91 -2.41 17.19
N ALA A 128 15.45 -3.45 16.55
CA ALA A 128 15.33 -4.80 17.06
C ALA A 128 15.80 -4.81 18.52
N PRO A 129 15.08 -5.45 19.46
CA PRO A 129 15.63 -5.66 20.78
C PRO A 129 16.95 -6.41 20.61
N VAL A 130 18.02 -5.86 21.18
CA VAL A 130 19.28 -6.59 21.29
C VAL A 130 18.95 -7.82 22.12
N ASN A 131 18.82 -8.97 21.47
CA ASN A 131 18.89 -10.25 22.15
C ASN A 131 20.31 -10.35 22.71
N CYS A 132 20.51 -9.80 23.91
CA CYS A 132 21.57 -10.24 24.79
C CYS A 132 21.23 -11.69 25.12
N GLY A 133 21.73 -12.60 24.28
CA GLY A 133 21.73 -14.02 24.57
C GLY A 133 22.35 -14.22 25.94
N VAL A 134 21.57 -14.81 26.83
CA VAL A 134 22.10 -15.49 28.01
C VAL A 134 22.98 -16.61 27.46
N SER A 135 24.30 -16.43 27.50
CA SER A 135 25.22 -17.57 27.45
C SER A 135 25.24 -18.20 28.83
N GLU A 136 25.00 -19.50 28.87
CA GLU A 136 25.08 -20.39 30.05
C GLU A 136 26.38 -20.24 30.86
#